data_AF-A0A2S0WUG4-F1
#
_entry.id   AF-A0A2S0WUG4-F1
#
_cell.length_a   1.000
_cell.length_b   1.000
_cell.length_c   1.000
_cell.angle_alpha   90.00
_cell.angle_beta   90.00
_cell.angle_gamma   90.00
#
_symmetry.space_group_name_H-M   'P 1'
#
loop_
_entity.id
_entity.type
_entity.pdbx_description
1 polymer ?
#
loop_
_entity_poly.entity_id
_entity_poly.type
_entity_poly.pdbx_seq_one_letter_code
_entity_poly.pdbx_strand_id
1 'polypeptide(L)' 'MSNTEDGAGEAGAAGIERWWPHLSIPAKHRLLADLDAALDAQTVDEIETITGGTAPTRLSPAERDFVRTQVEAVD' A
#
# COMPACT_ATOMS: atom_id res chain seq x y z
N MET A 1 36.14 -2.61 2.50
CA MET A 1 35.47 -3.75 1.82
C MET A 1 33.97 -3.59 1.99
N SER A 2 33.24 -3.84 0.90
CA SER A 2 31.82 -3.56 0.66
C SER A 2 30.87 -3.92 1.80
N ASN A 3 30.00 -2.97 2.13
CA ASN A 3 28.77 -3.21 2.87
C ASN A 3 27.90 -4.12 1.98
N THR A 4 27.87 -5.42 2.27
CA THR A 4 26.92 -6.33 1.63
C THR A 4 25.57 -6.06 2.28
N GLU A 5 24.85 -5.12 1.69
CA GLU A 5 23.41 -4.95 1.83
C GLU A 5 22.74 -6.13 1.12
N ASP A 6 22.84 -7.32 1.72
CA ASP A 6 22.05 -8.48 1.27
C ASP A 6 20.65 -8.37 1.90
N GLY A 7 19.90 -7.37 1.46
CA GLY A 7 18.45 -7.32 1.60
C GLY A 7 17.87 -8.21 0.52
N ALA A 8 17.95 -9.53 0.72
CA ALA A 8 17.31 -10.52 -0.12
C ALA A 8 15.83 -10.15 -0.35
N GLY A 9 15.43 -10.17 -1.61
CA GLY A 9 14.24 -9.50 -2.09
C GLY A 9 12.91 -10.03 -1.55
N GLU A 10 12.11 -9.11 -1.03
CA GLU A 10 10.66 -9.14 -1.21
C GLU A 10 10.38 -8.34 -2.50
N ALA A 11 10.68 -8.94 -3.64
CA ALA A 11 10.16 -8.47 -4.91
C ALA A 11 8.66 -8.80 -4.97
N GLY A 12 7.85 -8.05 -4.22
CA GLY A 12 6.42 -8.31 -4.10
C GLY A 12 5.73 -7.31 -3.17
N ALA A 13 5.11 -6.30 -3.76
CA ALA A 13 4.33 -5.24 -3.11
C ALA A 13 5.09 -4.38 -2.08
N ALA A 14 5.24 -3.09 -2.38
CA ALA A 14 5.65 -2.11 -1.39
C ALA A 14 4.67 -2.13 -0.20
N GLY A 15 5.19 -2.29 1.02
CA GLY A 15 4.39 -2.37 2.23
C GLY A 15 3.47 -1.16 2.40
N ILE A 16 2.23 -1.42 2.85
CA ILE A 16 1.17 -0.40 2.94
C ILE A 16 1.55 0.87 3.70
N GLU A 17 2.40 0.74 4.72
CA GLU A 17 2.95 1.85 5.51
C GLU A 17 3.70 2.89 4.65
N ARG A 18 4.26 2.48 3.52
CA ARG A 18 5.07 3.33 2.64
C ARG A 18 4.22 4.22 1.74
N TRP A 19 3.05 3.75 1.32
CA TRP A 19 2.22 4.47 0.34
C TRP A 19 0.89 4.97 0.92
N TRP A 20 0.32 4.30 1.93
CA TRP A 20 -0.94 4.72 2.56
C TRP A 20 -0.96 6.19 3.01
N PRO A 21 0.02 6.74 3.75
CA PRO A 21 -0.04 8.14 4.17
C PRO A 21 0.01 9.12 2.98
N HIS A 22 0.75 8.75 1.92
CA HIS A 22 0.96 9.58 0.73
C HIS A 22 -0.12 9.42 -0.34
N LEU A 23 -0.97 8.39 -0.22
CA LEU A 23 -2.07 8.14 -1.13
C LEU A 23 -3.08 9.29 -1.11
N SER A 24 -3.58 9.64 -2.28
CA SER A 24 -4.59 10.68 -2.47
C SER A 24 -5.87 10.35 -1.69
N ILE A 25 -6.51 11.38 -1.13
CA ILE A 25 -7.83 11.26 -0.47
C ILE A 25 -8.86 10.50 -1.31
N PRO A 26 -9.07 10.78 -2.62
CA PRO A 26 -9.99 10.00 -3.44
C PRO A 26 -9.61 8.52 -3.56
N ALA A 27 -8.33 8.19 -3.64
CA ALA A 27 -7.88 6.79 -3.71
C ALA A 27 -8.08 6.07 -2.36
N LYS A 28 -7.84 6.76 -1.24
CA LYS A 28 -8.18 6.27 0.11
C LYS A 28 -9.67 5.99 0.24
N HIS A 29 -10.54 6.90 -0.21
CA HIS A 29 -12.00 6.68 -0.16
C HIS A 29 -12.44 5.47 -0.99
N ARG A 30 -11.84 5.22 -2.17
CA ARG A 30 -12.14 4.01 -2.96
C ARG A 30 -11.72 2.73 -2.24
N LEU A 31 -10.53 2.74 -1.65
CA LEU A 31 -10.02 1.64 -0.83
C LEU A 31 -10.91 1.38 0.39
N LEU A 32 -11.32 2.43 1.08
CA LEU A 32 -12.19 2.33 2.27
C LEU A 32 -13.63 1.94 1.93
N ALA A 33 -14.08 2.17 0.69
CA ALA A 33 -15.39 1.70 0.25
C ALA A 33 -15.45 0.15 0.23
N ASP A 34 -14.36 -0.52 -0.16
CA ASP A 34 -14.24 -1.97 -0.08
C ASP A 34 -12.77 -2.42 0.04
N LEU A 35 -12.34 -2.75 1.26
CA LEU A 35 -10.95 -3.17 1.55
C LEU A 35 -10.65 -4.62 1.14
N ASP A 36 -11.68 -5.43 0.83
CA ASP A 36 -11.50 -6.79 0.32
C ASP A 36 -11.45 -6.83 -1.22
N ALA A 37 -11.95 -5.80 -1.90
CA ALA A 37 -11.92 -5.69 -3.35
C ALA A 37 -10.49 -5.61 -3.92
N ALA A 38 -10.38 -5.91 -5.21
CA ALA A 38 -9.15 -5.63 -5.95
C ALA A 38 -8.93 -4.11 -6.05
N LEU A 39 -7.67 -3.69 -6.04
CA LEU A 39 -7.31 -2.30 -6.25
C LEU A 39 -7.64 -1.92 -7.70
N ASP A 40 -8.33 -0.79 -7.85
CA ASP A 40 -8.57 -0.21 -9.16
C ASP A 40 -7.25 0.23 -9.82
N ALA A 41 -7.18 0.17 -11.14
CA ALA A 41 -5.98 0.52 -11.90
C ALA A 41 -5.43 1.91 -11.56
N GLN A 42 -6.30 2.89 -11.26
CA GLN A 42 -5.84 4.22 -10.86
C GLN A 42 -5.14 4.20 -9.49
N THR A 43 -5.63 3.39 -8.54
CA THR A 43 -5.00 3.25 -7.23
C THR A 43 -3.68 2.49 -7.34
N VAL A 44 -3.63 1.45 -8.18
CA VAL A 44 -2.40 0.70 -8.49
C VAL A 44 -1.34 1.65 -9.05
N ASP A 45 -1.64 2.39 -10.12
CA ASP A 45 -0.73 3.36 -10.76
C ASP A 45 -0.19 4.41 -9.77
N GLU A 46 -1.05 4.90 -8.88
CA GLU A 46 -0.64 5.87 -7.85
C GLU A 46 0.32 5.23 -6.83
N ILE A 47 0.05 4.00 -6.38
CA ILE A 47 0.94 3.25 -5.49
C ILE A 47 2.28 2.96 -6.19
N GLU A 48 2.26 2.57 -7.46
CA GLU A 48 3.49 2.33 -8.25
C GLU A 48 4.31 3.61 -8.37
N THR A 49 3.65 4.75 -8.60
CA THR A 49 4.28 6.07 -8.65
C THR A 49 4.91 6.47 -7.31
N ILE A 50 4.22 6.24 -6.19
CA ILE A 50 4.71 6.57 -4.84
C ILE A 50 5.89 5.67 -4.46
N THR A 51 5.81 4.39 -4.80
CA THR A 51 6.75 3.37 -4.30
C THR A 51 7.90 3.12 -5.25
N GLY A 52 7.75 3.48 -6.52
CA GLY A 52 8.70 3.18 -7.60
C GLY A 52 8.77 1.70 -7.96
N GLY A 53 7.80 0.89 -7.53
CA GLY A 53 7.77 -0.55 -7.73
C GLY A 53 6.35 -1.07 -7.98
N THR A 54 6.20 -2.38 -8.14
CA THR A 54 4.91 -2.99 -8.45
C THR A 54 3.95 -2.93 -7.27
N ALA A 55 2.78 -2.35 -7.50
CA ALA A 55 1.73 -2.24 -6.52
C ALA A 55 0.98 -3.58 -6.36
N PRO A 56 0.44 -3.86 -5.16
CA PRO A 56 -0.40 -5.03 -4.96
C PRO A 56 -1.70 -4.89 -5.76
N THR A 57 -2.26 -6.02 -6.20
CA THR A 57 -3.58 -6.05 -6.84
C THR A 57 -4.72 -6.08 -5.82
N ARG A 58 -4.44 -6.40 -4.55
CA ARG A 58 -5.38 -6.50 -3.45
C ARG A 58 -4.65 -6.37 -2.11
N LEU A 59 -5.31 -5.81 -1.11
CA LEU A 59 -4.78 -5.74 0.24
C LEU A 59 -4.80 -7.11 0.94
N SER A 60 -3.70 -7.45 1.59
CA SER A 60 -3.59 -8.56 2.51
C SER A 60 -4.37 -8.28 3.80
N PRO A 61 -4.78 -9.32 4.56
CA PRO A 61 -5.50 -9.12 5.82
C PRO A 61 -4.78 -8.20 6.82
N ALA A 62 -3.45 -8.29 6.91
CA ALA A 62 -2.64 -7.42 7.77
C ALA A 62 -2.67 -5.94 7.31
N GLU A 63 -2.66 -5.70 6.00
CA GLU A 63 -2.72 -4.35 5.43
C GLU A 63 -4.08 -3.71 5.67
N ARG A 64 -5.16 -4.49 5.61
CA ARG A 64 -6.52 -4.00 5.92
C ARG A 64 -6.65 -3.63 7.39
N ASP A 65 -6.06 -4.41 8.28
CA ASP A 65 -6.04 -4.15 9.72
C ASP A 65 -5.27 -2.86 10.04
N PHE A 66 -4.13 -2.65 9.36
CA PHE A 66 -3.37 -1.40 9.43
C PHE A 66 -4.20 -0.20 8.99
N VAL A 67 -4.89 -0.30 7.84
CA VAL A 67 -5.77 0.77 7.34
C VAL A 67 -6.89 1.06 8.31
N ARG A 68 -7.54 0.02 8.85
CA ARG A 68 -8.63 0.17 9.82
C ARG A 68 -8.15 0.91 11.08
N THR A 69 -7.01 0.50 11.64
CA THR A 69 -6.39 1.13 12.81
C THR A 69 -6.08 2.62 12.56
N GLN A 70 -5.56 2.94 11.37
CA GLN A 70 -5.24 4.33 11.00
C GLN A 70 -6.48 5.21 10.82
N VAL A 71 -7.60 4.66 10.36
CA VAL A 71 -8.87 5.41 10.20
C VAL A 71 -9.57 5.61 11.55
N GLU A 72 -9.57 4.59 12.42
CA GLU A 72 -10.12 4.72 13.78
C GLU A 72 -9.41 5.78 14.62
N ALA A 73 -8.11 6.01 14.37
CA ALA A 73 -7.35 7.07 15.05
C ALA A 73 -7.70 8.50 14.57
N VAL A 74 -8.46 8.65 13.49
CA VAL A 74 -8.80 9.94 12.87
C VAL A 74 -10.26 10.35 13.15
N ASP A 75 -11.12 9.44 13.61
CA ASP A 75 -12.51 9.71 14.03
C ASP A 75 -12.61 10.23 15.49
#